data_AF-A0A7Y0X4N4-F1
#
_entry.id   AF-A0A7Y0X4N4-F1
#
_cell.length_a   1.000
_cell.length_b   1.000
_cell.length_c   1.000
_cell.angle_alpha   90.00
_cell.angle_beta   90.00
_cell.angle_gamma   90.00
#
_symmetry.space_group_name_H-M   'P 1'
#
loop_
_entity.id
_entity.type
_entity.pdbx_description
1 polymer ?
#
loop_
_entity_poly.entity_id
_entity_poly.type
_entity_poly.pdbx_seq_one_letter_code
_entity_poly.pdbx_strand_id
1 'polypeptide(L)'
;LILSELENKELKETTKQHKNTVAQLQQDVFTDPLTSLHNRRWLEVKLKDLLLHDTAFALMVIDIDHFKSINDELSHLVGDKAIK
;
A
#
# COMPACT_ATOMS: atom_id res chain seq x y z
N LEU A 1 -24.15 -37.15 -2.92
CA LEU A 1 -24.56 -36.09 -1.98
C LEU A 1 -23.36 -35.60 -1.16
N ILE A 2 -22.76 -36.43 -0.30
CA ILE A 2 -21.60 -36.05 0.55
C ILE A 2 -20.38 -35.57 -0.25
N LEU A 3 -19.99 -36.25 -1.33
CA LEU A 3 -18.87 -35.83 -2.19
C LEU A 3 -19.06 -34.43 -2.77
N SER A 4 -20.27 -34.13 -3.26
CA SER A 4 -20.60 -32.81 -3.80
C SER A 4 -20.64 -31.73 -2.70
N GLU A 5 -21.06 -32.06 -1.48
CA GLU A 5 -21.00 -31.14 -0.34
C GLU A 5 -19.56 -30.81 0.05
N LEU A 6 -18.65 -31.78 0.00
CA LEU A 6 -17.23 -31.59 0.25
C LEU A 6 -16.59 -30.71 -0.82
N GLU A 7 -16.82 -30.99 -2.10
CA GLU A 7 -16.35 -30.17 -3.22
C GLU A 7 -16.85 -28.73 -3.13
N ASN A 8 -18.13 -28.53 -2.80
CA ASN A 8 -18.70 -27.19 -2.62
C ASN A 8 -18.08 -26.43 -1.44
N LYS A 9 -17.73 -27.13 -0.36
CA LYS A 9 -17.04 -26.53 0.79
C LYS A 9 -15.62 -26.10 0.43
N GLU A 10 -14.88 -26.95 -0.27
CA GLU A 10 -13.52 -26.67 -0.73
C GLU A 10 -13.49 -25.50 -1.73
N LEU A 11 -14.44 -25.46 -2.66
CA LEU A 11 -14.58 -24.36 -3.62
C LEU A 11 -14.86 -23.02 -2.92
N LYS A 12 -15.70 -23.02 -1.87
CA LYS A 12 -15.98 -21.82 -1.07
C LYS A 12 -14.75 -21.32 -0.32
N GLU A 13 -13.99 -22.21 0.31
CA GLU A 13 -12.75 -21.85 1.00
C GLU A 13 -11.71 -21.29 0.03
N THR A 14 -11.51 -21.96 -1.10
CA THR A 14 -10.59 -21.50 -2.16
C THR A 14 -10.99 -20.12 -2.68
N THR A 15 -12.28 -19.88 -2.92
CA THR A 15 -12.78 -18.57 -3.37
C THR A 15 -12.55 -17.49 -2.33
N LYS A 16 -12.75 -17.80 -1.05
CA LYS A 16 -12.49 -16.89 0.06
C LYS A 16 -11.01 -16.53 0.16
N GLN A 17 -10.12 -17.52 0.05
CA GLN A 17 -8.68 -17.29 0.02
C GLN A 17 -8.28 -16.40 -1.15
N HIS A 18 -8.76 -16.67 -2.36
CA HIS A 18 -8.48 -15.82 -3.53
C HIS A 18 -8.94 -14.37 -3.32
N LYS A 19 -10.14 -14.16 -2.76
CA LYS A 19 -10.62 -12.80 -2.45
C LYS A 19 -9.71 -12.08 -1.46
N ASN A 20 -9.26 -12.77 -0.41
CA ASN A 20 -8.35 -12.19 0.58
C ASN A 20 -6.99 -11.85 -0.06
N THR A 21 -6.44 -12.75 -0.87
CA THR A 21 -5.18 -12.51 -1.59
C THR A 21 -5.29 -11.31 -2.52
N VAL A 22 -6.39 -11.20 -3.27
CA VAL A 22 -6.63 -10.04 -4.15
C VAL A 22 -6.73 -8.75 -3.35
N ALA A 23 -7.46 -8.75 -2.23
CA ALA A 23 -7.57 -7.58 -1.37
C ALA A 23 -6.20 -7.17 -0.78
N GLN A 24 -5.39 -8.13 -0.35
CA GLN A 24 -4.04 -7.89 0.14
C GLN A 24 -3.15 -7.31 -0.97
N LEU A 25 -3.16 -7.91 -2.16
CA LEU A 25 -2.39 -7.40 -3.30
C LEU A 25 -2.81 -5.98 -3.68
N GLN A 26 -4.10 -5.66 -3.61
CA GLN A 26 -4.58 -4.30 -3.82
C GLN A 26 -4.04 -3.34 -2.77
N GLN A 27 -4.00 -3.73 -1.49
CA GLN A 27 -3.44 -2.91 -0.42
C GLN A 27 -1.93 -2.70 -0.60
N ASP A 28 -1.20 -3.76 -0.94
CA ASP A 28 0.26 -3.73 -1.14
C ASP A 28 0.66 -2.84 -2.33
N VAL A 29 -0.20 -2.74 -3.35
CA VAL A 29 0.03 -1.88 -4.53
C VAL A 29 0.05 -0.39 -4.16
N PHE A 30 -0.65 0.01 -3.10
CA PHE A 30 -0.90 1.41 -2.73
C PHE A 30 -0.25 1.85 -1.42
N THR A 31 0.44 0.95 -0.73
CA THR A 31 1.08 1.22 0.56
C THR A 31 2.60 1.17 0.41
N ASP A 32 3.31 2.08 1.08
CA ASP A 32 4.77 2.03 1.24
C ASP A 32 5.12 1.11 2.42
N PRO A 33 5.93 0.05 2.23
CA PRO A 33 6.17 -0.94 3.27
C PRO A 33 7.06 -0.43 4.42
N LEU A 34 7.82 0.65 4.21
CA LEU A 34 8.70 1.21 5.23
C LEU A 34 7.89 2.02 6.26
N THR A 35 6.98 2.87 5.76
CA THR A 35 6.20 3.83 6.57
C THR A 35 4.76 3.40 6.85
N SER A 36 4.24 2.40 6.12
CA SER A 36 2.81 2.04 6.09
C SER A 36 1.88 3.16 5.61
N LEU A 37 2.42 4.25 5.04
CA LEU A 37 1.65 5.32 4.42
C LEU A 37 1.27 4.96 2.98
N HIS A 38 0.33 5.72 2.41
CA HIS A 38 0.04 5.63 0.99
C HIS A 38 1.26 6.00 0.17
N ASN A 39 1.60 5.14 -0.80
CA ASN A 39 2.73 5.38 -1.69
C ASN A 39 2.37 6.39 -2.80
N ARG A 40 3.38 6.75 -3.60
CA ARG A 40 3.22 7.68 -4.73
C ARG A 40 2.13 7.27 -5.71
N ARG A 41 1.96 5.97 -5.97
CA ARG A 41 0.93 5.46 -6.91
C ARG A 41 -0.47 5.77 -6.40
N TRP A 42 -0.71 5.62 -5.10
CA TRP A 42 -1.98 6.00 -4.49
C TRP A 42 -2.25 7.50 -4.65
N LEU A 43 -1.25 8.35 -4.38
CA LEU A 43 -1.37 9.80 -4.55
C LEU A 43 -1.72 10.16 -6.00
N GLU A 44 -1.09 9.54 -6.99
CA GLU A 44 -1.38 9.77 -8.41
C GLU A 44 -2.83 9.41 -8.79
N VAL A 45 -3.35 8.28 -8.28
CA VAL A 45 -4.75 7.91 -8.48
C VAL A 45 -5.68 8.91 -7.80
N LYS A 46 -5.37 9.30 -6.56
CA LYS A 46 -6.22 10.21 -5.79
C LYS A 46 -6.25 11.63 -6.36
N LEU A 47 -5.12 12.14 -6.85
CA LEU A 47 -5.06 13.43 -7.52
C LEU A 47 -5.87 13.44 -8.83
N LYS A 48 -5.81 12.36 -9.63
CA LYS A 48 -6.64 12.24 -10.84
C LYS A 48 -8.13 12.30 -10.52
N ASP A 49 -8.56 11.61 -9.45
CA ASP A 49 -9.94 11.62 -8.95
C ASP A 49 -10.38 13.02 -8.51
N LEU A 50 -9.56 13.71 -7.70
CA LEU A 50 -9.85 15.07 -7.24
C LEU A 50 -9.96 16.08 -8.39
N LEU A 51 -9.06 15.98 -9.38
CA LEU A 51 -9.07 16.83 -10.57
C LEU A 51 -10.27 16.54 -11.47
N LEU A 52 -10.64 15.27 -11.64
CA LEU A 52 -11.80 14.86 -12.44
C LEU A 52 -13.10 15.42 -11.88
N HIS A 53 -13.20 15.50 -10.56
CA HIS A 53 -14.40 15.96 -9.84
C HIS A 53 -14.34 17.44 -9.45
N ASP A 54 -13.37 18.21 -9.98
CA ASP A 54 -13.13 19.63 -9.67
C ASP A 54 -13.21 19.94 -8.15
N THR A 55 -12.68 19.01 -7.36
CA THR A 55 -12.73 19.09 -5.90
C THR A 55 -11.58 19.97 -5.43
N ALA A 56 -11.87 21.07 -4.72
CA ALA A 56 -10.82 21.92 -4.15
C ALA A 56 -9.95 21.13 -3.15
N PHE A 57 -8.63 21.24 -3.30
CA PHE A 57 -7.67 20.60 -2.39
C PHE A 57 -6.41 21.46 -2.21
N ALA A 58 -5.63 21.15 -1.18
CA ALA A 58 -4.29 21.68 -0.99
C ALA A 58 -3.28 20.53 -1.03
N LEU A 59 -2.05 20.82 -1.49
CA LEU A 59 -0.95 19.87 -1.52
C LEU A 59 0.20 20.38 -0.65
N MET A 60 0.69 19.51 0.23
CA MET A 60 1.90 19.75 1.02
C MET A 60 2.97 18.74 0.59
N VAL A 61 4.18 19.24 0.36
CA VAL A 61 5.36 18.43 0.08
C VAL A 61 6.34 18.64 1.24
N ILE A 62 6.81 17.54 1.81
CA ILE A 62 7.71 17.52 2.96
C ILE A 62 8.98 16.77 2.53
N ASP A 63 10.13 17.30 2.89
CA ASP A 63 11.43 16.67 2.66
C ASP A 63 12.24 16.67 3.98
N ILE A 64 13.13 15.69 4.14
CA ILE A 64 14.00 15.60 5.32
C ILE A 64 15.34 16.23 4.97
N ASP A 65 15.64 17.37 5.58
CA ASP A 65 16.89 18.08 5.37
C ASP A 65 18.11 17.19 5.69
N HIS A 66 19.11 17.23 4.81
CA HIS A 66 20.37 16.49 4.96
C HIS A 66 20.23 14.96 5.15
N PHE A 67 19.13 14.35 4.67
CA PHE A 67 18.90 12.90 4.83
C PHE A 67 20.03 12.02 4.27
N LYS A 68 20.73 12.49 3.23
CA LYS A 68 21.91 11.79 2.68
C LYS A 68 23.04 11.66 3.72
N SER A 69 23.29 12.67 4.55
CA SER A 69 24.30 12.61 5.60
C SER A 69 23.96 11.54 6.65
N ILE A 70 22.69 11.38 6.99
CA ILE A 70 22.25 10.30 7.89
C ILE A 70 22.58 8.93 7.29
N ASN A 71 22.29 8.72 6.01
CA ASN A 71 22.60 7.46 5.33
C ASN A 71 24.12 7.21 5.24
N ASP A 72 24.88 8.24 4.88
CA ASP A 72 26.31 8.14 4.61
C ASP A 72 27.12 7.95 5.93
N GLU A 73 26.71 8.59 7.04
CA GLU A 73 27.43 8.55 8.33
C GLU A 73 26.94 7.44 9.25
N LEU A 74 25.64 7.12 9.22
CA LEU A 74 24.99 6.25 10.22
C LEU A 74 24.42 4.95 9.63
N SER A 75 24.54 4.74 8.32
CA SER A 75 23.98 3.62 7.53
C SER A 75 22.50 3.78 7.14
N HIS A 76 22.14 3.10 6.05
CA HIS A 76 20.76 3.01 5.55
C HIS A 76 19.76 2.49 6.58
N LEU A 77 20.16 1.59 7.48
CA LEU A 77 19.26 1.09 8.54
C LEU A 77 18.85 2.21 9.51
N VAL A 78 19.73 3.17 9.75
CA VAL A 78 19.42 4.36 10.57
C VAL A 78 18.57 5.35 9.76
N GLY A 79 18.83 5.50 8.46
CA GLY A 79 17.97 6.26 7.56
C GLY A 79 16.52 5.73 7.56
N ASP A 80 16.34 4.42 7.45
CA ASP A 80 15.02 3.78 7.52
C ASP A 80 14.29 4.07 8.83
N LYS A 81 15.03 4.11 9.95
CA LYS A 81 14.47 4.46 11.27
C LYS A 81 14.11 5.95 11.39
N ALA A 82 14.81 6.83 10.69
CA ALA A 82 14.48 8.26 10.67
C ALA A 82 13.23 8.56 9.83
N ILE A 83 12.89 7.69 8.87
CA ILE A 83 11.68 7.78 8.04
C ILE A 83 10.45 7.18 8.74
N LYS A 84 10.63 6.13 9.57
CA LYS A 84 9.56 5.48 10.33
C LYS A 84 8.98 6.36 11.43
#